data_AF-A0A4R2NBA9-F1
#
_entry.id   AF-A0A4R2NBA9-F1
#
_cell.length_a   1.000
_cell.length_b   1.000
_cell.length_c   1.000
_cell.angle_alpha   90.00
_cell.angle_beta   90.00
_cell.angle_gamma   90.00
#
_symmetry.space_group_name_H-M   'P 1'
#
loop_
_entity.id
_entity.type
_entity.pdbx_description
1 polymer ?
#
loop_
_entity_poly.entity_id
_entity_poly.type
_entity_poly.pdbx_seq_one_letter_code
_entity_poly.pdbx_strand_id
1 'polypeptide(L)'
;MVIGCVNTLYEYGFNPQKQFCVHCQDVDFTAAMMCYIQLSLLHIPACVVVGDTLCDEQRICIYMLAYVMGDWSSKWALSDIQNKVEADIVDAEERIETKSTLKPSFFPAILEEEEVLDEDEVIFY
;
A
#
# COMPACT_ATOMS: atom_id res chain seq x y z
N MET A 1 7.37 -6.16 -22.18
CA MET A 1 8.54 -7.03 -21.88
C MET A 1 9.44 -6.33 -20.88
N VAL A 2 9.93 -7.02 -19.85
CA VAL A 2 10.64 -6.44 -18.67
C VAL A 2 11.81 -5.54 -19.05
N ILE A 3 12.64 -5.95 -20.02
CA ILE A 3 13.78 -5.15 -20.50
C ILE A 3 13.33 -3.79 -21.06
N GLY A 4 12.18 -3.75 -21.74
CA GLY A 4 11.62 -2.49 -22.21
C GLY A 4 11.32 -1.53 -21.06
N CYS A 5 10.70 -2.02 -19.99
CA CYS A 5 10.42 -1.21 -18.80
C CYS A 5 11.71 -0.68 -18.16
N VAL A 6 12.76 -1.51 -18.12
CA VAL A 6 14.07 -1.13 -17.60
C VAL A 6 14.71 -0.03 -18.45
N ASN A 7 14.63 -0.14 -19.78
CA ASN A 7 15.12 0.92 -20.67
C ASN A 7 14.36 2.22 -20.45
N THR A 8 13.04 2.16 -20.32
CA THR A 8 12.22 3.34 -20.03
C THR A 8 12.60 3.96 -18.68
N LEU A 9 12.84 3.16 -17.64
CA LEU A 9 13.33 3.67 -16.35
C LEU A 9 14.67 4.40 -16.49
N TYR A 10 15.59 3.86 -17.28
CA TYR A 10 16.85 4.53 -17.59
C TYR A 10 16.66 5.85 -18.34
N GLU A 11 15.74 5.91 -19.31
CA GLU A 11 15.40 7.14 -20.04
C GLU A 11 14.87 8.24 -19.11
N TYR A 12 14.11 7.87 -18.08
CA TYR A 12 13.61 8.79 -17.05
C TYR A 12 14.63 9.07 -15.92
N GLY A 13 15.85 8.52 -16.00
CA GLY A 13 16.91 8.76 -15.02
C GLY A 13 16.76 8.02 -13.69
N PHE A 14 15.88 7.01 -13.62
CA PHE A 14 15.76 6.14 -12.46
C PHE A 14 16.85 5.06 -12.46
N ASN A 15 17.18 4.53 -11.28
CA ASN A 15 18.06 3.38 -11.14
C ASN A 15 17.23 2.10 -10.92
N PRO A 16 17.07 1.25 -11.95
CA PRO A 16 16.24 0.04 -11.87
C PRO A 16 16.74 -0.93 -10.79
N GLN A 17 18.05 -1.01 -10.55
CA GLN A 17 18.62 -1.96 -9.59
C GLN A 17 18.18 -1.68 -8.15
N LYS A 18 17.85 -0.42 -7.83
CA LYS A 18 17.43 0.00 -6.49
C LYS A 18 15.92 0.17 -6.35
N GLN A 19 15.24 0.43 -7.47
CA GLN A 19 13.86 0.92 -7.49
C GLN A 19 12.90 -0.01 -8.23
N PHE A 20 13.40 -1.05 -8.90
CA PHE A 20 12.60 -1.95 -9.71
C PHE A 20 12.96 -3.41 -9.40
N CYS A 21 11.98 -4.16 -8.91
CA CYS A 21 12.08 -5.58 -8.66
C CYS A 21 10.99 -6.31 -9.43
N VAL A 22 11.34 -7.45 -10.03
CA VAL A 22 10.47 -8.15 -10.98
C VAL A 22 10.11 -9.53 -10.46
N HIS A 23 8.86 -9.92 -10.63
CA HIS A 23 8.43 -11.31 -10.50
C HIS A 23 8.08 -11.83 -11.90
N CYS A 24 8.78 -12.86 -12.36
CA CYS A 24 8.54 -13.51 -13.65
C CYS A 24 8.10 -14.95 -13.40
N GLN A 25 7.09 -15.42 -14.11
CA GLN A 25 6.68 -16.82 -14.09
C GLN A 25 6.45 -17.32 -15.50
N ASP A 26 6.93 -18.54 -15.78
CA ASP A 26 6.66 -19.25 -17.03
C ASP A 26 6.41 -20.74 -16.75
N VAL A 27 5.56 -21.37 -17.55
CA VAL A 27 5.29 -22.81 -17.46
C VAL A 27 6.45 -23.63 -18.05
N ASP A 28 7.14 -23.08 -19.06
CA ASP A 28 8.26 -23.71 -19.72
C ASP A 28 9.58 -23.41 -19.00
N PHE A 29 10.31 -24.47 -18.68
CA PHE A 29 11.58 -24.34 -17.96
C PHE A 29 12.63 -23.57 -18.78
N THR A 30 12.70 -23.82 -20.09
CA THR A 30 13.69 -23.16 -20.96
C THR A 30 13.41 -21.66 -21.08
N ALA A 31 12.15 -21.26 -21.25
CA ALA A 31 11.74 -19.86 -21.28
C ALA A 31 12.06 -19.15 -19.96
N ALA A 32 11.76 -19.79 -18.82
CA ALA A 32 12.14 -19.27 -17.52
C ALA A 32 13.67 -19.09 -17.38
N MET A 33 14.48 -20.05 -17.84
CA MET A 33 15.94 -19.93 -17.79
C MET A 33 16.49 -18.87 -18.74
N MET A 34 15.88 -18.66 -19.92
CA MET A 34 16.22 -17.54 -20.79
C MET A 34 15.97 -16.20 -20.09
N CYS A 35 14.84 -16.06 -19.39
CA CYS A 35 14.53 -14.90 -18.58
C CYS A 35 15.55 -14.69 -17.45
N TYR A 36 15.91 -15.78 -16.75
CA TYR A 36 16.92 -15.78 -15.70
C TYR A 36 18.29 -15.30 -16.20
N ILE A 37 18.73 -15.73 -17.39
CA ILE A 37 20.01 -15.28 -17.95
C ILE A 37 19.96 -13.78 -18.26
N GLN A 38 18.90 -13.31 -18.92
CA GLN A 38 18.79 -11.89 -19.31
C GLN A 38 18.79 -10.95 -18.09
N LEU A 39 17.98 -11.25 -17.08
CA LEU A 39 17.87 -10.41 -15.91
C LEU A 39 19.14 -10.47 -15.03
N SER A 40 19.84 -11.60 -15.00
CA SER A 40 21.10 -11.76 -14.24
C SER A 40 22.22 -10.93 -14.86
N LEU A 41 22.35 -10.96 -16.20
CA LEU A 41 23.37 -10.21 -16.92
C LEU A 41 23.16 -8.70 -16.81
N LEU A 42 21.91 -8.25 -16.75
CA LEU A 42 21.56 -6.84 -16.57
C LEU A 42 21.58 -6.41 -15.09
N HIS A 43 21.87 -7.33 -14.17
CA HIS A 43 21.85 -7.10 -12.73
C HIS A 43 20.51 -6.52 -12.24
N ILE A 44 19.40 -7.03 -12.77
CA ILE A 44 18.05 -6.60 -12.38
C ILE A 44 17.56 -7.46 -11.21
N PRO A 45 17.08 -6.88 -10.11
CA PRO A 45 16.47 -7.65 -9.02
C PRO A 45 15.22 -8.40 -9.48
N ALA A 46 15.17 -9.71 -9.28
CA ALA A 46 13.99 -10.52 -9.63
C ALA A 46 13.89 -11.87 -8.86
N CYS A 47 12.68 -12.44 -8.78
CA CYS A 47 12.46 -13.91 -8.70
C CYS A 47 11.89 -14.40 -10.03
N VAL A 48 12.47 -15.49 -10.53
CA VAL A 48 11.99 -16.22 -11.71
C VAL A 48 11.40 -17.54 -11.23
N VAL A 49 10.14 -17.78 -11.57
CA VAL A 49 9.37 -18.95 -11.19
C VAL A 49 9.09 -19.84 -12.39
N VAL A 50 9.21 -21.15 -12.21
CA VAL A 50 8.73 -22.16 -13.17
C VAL A 50 7.44 -22.76 -12.62
N GLY A 51 6.34 -22.64 -13.35
CA GLY A 51 5.04 -23.19 -12.94
C GLY A 51 3.86 -22.63 -13.71
N ASP A 52 2.69 -23.22 -13.52
CA ASP A 52 1.46 -22.78 -14.18
C ASP A 52 0.78 -21.65 -13.40
N THR A 53 0.79 -20.45 -13.97
CA THR A 53 0.13 -19.26 -13.40
C THR A 53 -1.39 -19.41 -13.30
N LEU A 54 -2.05 -20.17 -14.19
CA LEU A 54 -3.51 -20.37 -14.12
C LEU A 54 -3.92 -21.29 -12.98
N CYS A 55 -3.03 -22.19 -12.58
CA CYS A 55 -3.24 -23.11 -11.45
C CYS A 55 -2.63 -22.60 -10.13
N ASP A 56 -2.04 -21.40 -10.13
CA ASP A 56 -1.25 -20.86 -9.02
C ASP A 56 -0.13 -21.81 -8.56
N GLU A 57 0.45 -22.56 -9.51
CA GLU A 57 1.49 -23.55 -9.23
C GLU A 57 2.87 -22.90 -9.31
N GLN A 58 3.70 -23.12 -8.29
CA GLN A 58 5.12 -22.77 -8.31
C GLN A 58 5.97 -24.02 -8.08
N ARG A 59 6.64 -24.51 -9.13
CA ARG A 59 7.52 -25.70 -9.04
C ARG A 59 8.93 -25.33 -8.60
N ILE A 60 9.44 -24.21 -9.09
CA ILE A 60 10.79 -23.70 -8.80
C ILE A 60 10.69 -22.18 -8.68
N CYS A 61 11.29 -21.55 -7.65
CA CYS A 61 11.62 -20.11 -7.67
C CYS A 61 13.13 -19.95 -7.54
N ILE A 62 13.68 -19.08 -8.37
CA ILE A 62 15.09 -18.72 -8.38
C ILE A 62 15.18 -17.22 -8.12
N TYR A 63 15.87 -16.85 -7.03
CA TYR A 63 16.17 -15.47 -6.72
C TYR A 63 17.46 -15.03 -7.40
N MET A 64 17.47 -13.80 -7.91
CA MET A 64 18.65 -13.21 -8.51
C MET A 64 19.64 -12.67 -7.48
N LEU A 65 20.91 -12.58 -7.88
CA LEU A 65 21.92 -11.96 -7.03
C LEU A 65 21.56 -10.52 -6.65
N ALA A 66 21.08 -9.73 -7.62
CA ALA A 66 20.62 -8.36 -7.37
C ALA A 66 19.42 -8.29 -6.40
N TYR A 67 18.57 -9.34 -6.37
CA TYR A 67 17.47 -9.45 -5.41
C TYR A 67 18.00 -9.62 -3.98
N VAL A 68 18.96 -10.54 -3.81
CA VAL A 68 19.57 -10.84 -2.51
C VAL A 68 20.42 -9.67 -2.02
N MET A 69 21.27 -9.10 -2.90
CA MET A 69 22.12 -7.95 -2.57
C MET A 69 21.32 -6.69 -2.25
N GLY A 70 20.18 -6.50 -2.93
CA GLY A 70 19.28 -5.37 -2.68
C GLY A 70 18.38 -5.55 -1.46
N ASP A 71 18.49 -6.67 -0.74
CA ASP A 71 17.66 -7.08 0.40
C ASP A 71 16.15 -6.86 0.15
N TRP A 72 15.69 -7.28 -1.03
CA TRP A 72 14.33 -7.00 -1.47
C TRP A 72 13.29 -7.72 -0.60
N SER A 73 13.64 -8.88 -0.03
CA SER A 73 12.75 -9.60 0.90
C SER A 73 12.35 -8.74 2.10
N SER A 74 13.30 -8.02 2.69
CA SER A 74 13.03 -7.14 3.84
C SER A 74 12.19 -5.92 3.43
N LYS A 75 12.43 -5.38 2.22
CA LYS A 75 11.63 -4.26 1.70
C LYS A 75 10.16 -4.61 1.57
N TRP A 76 9.85 -5.81 1.06
CA TRP A 76 8.47 -6.30 0.97
C TRP A 76 7.84 -6.49 2.35
N ALA A 77 8.57 -7.10 3.30
CA ALA A 77 8.06 -7.27 4.66
C ALA A 77 7.76 -5.91 5.34
N LEU A 78 8.60 -4.90 5.14
CA LEU A 78 8.37 -3.56 5.63
C LEU A 78 7.15 -2.91 4.97
N SER A 79 6.99 -3.05 3.65
CA SER A 79 5.81 -2.52 2.95
C SER A 79 4.52 -3.20 3.41
N ASP A 80 4.54 -4.50 3.68
CA ASP A 80 3.36 -5.22 4.18
C ASP A 80 2.94 -4.72 5.56
N ILE A 81 3.90 -4.42 6.44
CA ILE A 81 3.62 -3.81 7.75
C ILE A 81 3.03 -2.42 7.56
N GLN A 82 3.62 -1.58 6.71
CA GLN A 82 3.12 -0.24 6.41
C GLN A 82 1.68 -0.29 5.88
N ASN A 83 1.41 -1.16 4.90
CA ASN A 83 0.08 -1.34 4.32
C ASN A 83 -0.95 -1.81 5.35
N LYS A 84 -0.58 -2.71 6.27
CA LYS A 84 -1.46 -3.15 7.35
C LYS A 84 -1.80 -2.01 8.32
N VAL A 85 -0.79 -1.25 8.73
CA VAL A 85 -0.99 -0.09 9.61
C VAL A 85 -1.89 0.94 8.94
N GLU A 86 -1.67 1.22 7.66
CA GLU A 86 -2.49 2.15 6.89
C GLU A 86 -3.95 1.68 6.78
N ALA A 87 -4.18 0.38 6.53
CA ALA A 87 -5.52 -0.20 6.52
C ALA A 87 -6.20 -0.10 7.91
N ASP A 88 -5.48 -0.39 8.99
CA ASP A 88 -6.02 -0.29 10.36
C ASP A 88 -6.39 1.16 10.74
N ILE A 89 -5.65 2.16 10.25
CA ILE A 89 -5.96 3.59 10.45
C ILE A 89 -7.22 3.98 9.69
N VAL A 90 -7.31 3.62 8.40
CA VAL A 90 -8.50 3.89 7.58
C VAL A 90 -9.75 3.26 8.19
N ASP A 91 -9.65 2.01 8.64
CA ASP A 91 -10.72 1.30 9.36
C ASP A 91 -11.12 1.98 10.68
N ALA A 92 -10.20 2.66 11.35
CA ALA A 92 -10.46 3.41 12.58
C ALA A 92 -11.11 4.77 12.29
N GLU A 93 -10.69 5.47 11.23
CA GLU A 93 -11.25 6.74 10.78
C GLU A 93 -12.69 6.56 10.27
N GLU A 94 -12.97 5.54 9.45
CA GLU A 94 -14.34 5.20 9.02
C GLU A 94 -15.26 4.88 10.22
N ARG A 95 -14.73 4.24 11.27
CA ARG A 95 -15.46 3.98 12.53
C ARG A 95 -15.74 5.24 13.34
N ILE A 96 -14.94 6.29 13.20
CA ILE A 96 -15.16 7.58 13.85
C ILE A 96 -16.22 8.37 13.07
N GLU A 97 -16.16 8.36 11.74
CA GLU A 97 -17.10 9.07 10.88
C GLU A 97 -18.51 8.45 10.86
N THR A 98 -18.62 7.13 10.95
CA THR A 98 -19.92 6.44 11.17
C THR A 98 -20.53 6.75 12.54
N LYS A 99 -19.71 7.06 13.56
CA LYS A 99 -20.21 7.51 14.88
C LYS A 99 -20.63 8.98 14.88
N SER A 100 -19.99 9.84 14.09
CA SER A 100 -20.36 11.27 13.99
C SER A 100 -21.61 11.52 13.13
N THR A 101 -21.92 10.62 12.18
CA THR A 101 -23.10 10.68 11.31
C THR A 101 -24.39 10.14 11.94
N LEU A 102 -24.32 9.54 13.13
CA LEU A 102 -25.50 9.33 13.97
C LEU A 102 -26.06 10.71 14.36
N LYS A 103 -27.05 11.21 13.62
CA LYS A 103 -27.83 12.38 14.03
C LYS A 103 -28.26 12.14 15.49
N PRO A 104 -28.01 13.07 16.42
CA PRO A 104 -28.53 12.94 17.77
C PRO A 104 -30.04 12.82 17.63
N SER A 105 -30.58 11.68 18.01
CA SER A 105 -32.00 11.43 18.04
C SER A 105 -32.63 12.48 18.93
N PHE A 106 -33.31 13.44 18.30
CA PHE A 106 -34.35 14.28 18.84
C PHE A 106 -34.27 14.44 20.37
N PHE A 107 -33.41 15.34 20.85
CA PHE A 107 -33.69 15.95 22.15
C PHE A 107 -34.97 16.76 21.95
N PRO A 108 -36.09 16.46 22.64
CA PRO A 108 -37.18 17.40 22.67
C PRO A 108 -36.65 18.64 23.38
N ALA A 109 -36.69 19.76 22.66
CA ALA A 109 -36.53 21.08 23.24
C ALA A 109 -37.60 21.24 24.35
N ILE A 110 -37.16 21.22 25.60
CA ILE A 110 -37.98 21.75 26.69
C ILE A 110 -37.73 23.25 26.65
N LEU A 111 -38.74 23.97 26.15
CA LEU A 111 -38.80 25.42 26.10
C LEU A 111 -38.72 25.99 27.53
N GLU A 112 -37.97 27.07 27.64
CA GLU A 112 -37.83 27.93 28.82
C GLU A 112 -39.21 28.45 29.27
N GLU A 113 -39.51 28.33 30.57
CA GLU A 113 -40.31 29.34 31.26
C GLU A 113 -39.35 30.07 32.20
N GLU A 114 -38.69 31.10 31.67
CA GLU A 114 -38.06 32.15 32.47
C GLU A 114 -39.18 33.06 32.98
N GLU A 115 -39.45 32.99 34.27
CA GLU A 115 -40.41 33.87 34.95
C GLU A 115 -39.80 35.27 35.03
N VAL A 116 -40.40 36.19 34.25
CA VAL A 116 -40.11 37.62 34.23
C VAL A 116 -40.38 38.22 35.60
N LEU A 117 -39.35 38.79 36.22
CA LEU A 117 -39.51 39.82 37.25
C LEU A 117 -38.83 41.10 36.78
N ASP A 118 -39.66 42.14 36.71
CA ASP A 118 -39.41 43.44 36.13
C ASP A 118 -38.65 44.42 37.05
N GLU A 119 -38.00 45.36 36.35
CA GLU A 119 -37.64 46.75 36.68
C GLU A 119 -36.40 47.06 37.57
N ASP A 120 -35.47 47.75 36.90
CA ASP A 120 -34.76 48.96 37.35
C ASP A 120 -33.76 48.88 38.50
N GLU A 121 -32.46 48.90 38.17
CA GLU A 121 -31.64 50.10 38.37
C GLU A 121 -30.20 49.91 37.82
N VAL A 122 -29.83 50.83 36.93
CA VAL A 122 -28.45 51.11 36.53
C VAL A 122 -27.73 51.78 37.69
N ILE A 123 -26.71 51.15 38.30
CA ILE A 123 -25.69 51.88 39.06
C ILE A 123 -24.30 51.26 38.83
N PHE A 124 -23.41 52.07 38.26
CA PHE A 124 -21.97 51.84 38.20
C PHE A 124 -21.33 51.95 39.60
N TYR A 125 -20.41 51.06 39.93
CA TYR A 125 -19.05 51.36 40.43
C TYR A 125 -18.16 50.12 40.36
#